data_AF-A0A1S5QTL3-F1
#
_entry.id   AF-A0A1S5QTL3-F1
#
_cell.length_a   1.000
_cell.length_b   1.000
_cell.length_c   1.000
_cell.angle_alpha   90.00
_cell.angle_beta   90.00
_cell.angle_gamma   90.00
#
_symmetry.space_group_name_H-M   'P 1'
#
loop_
_entity.id
_entity.type
_entity.pdbx_description
1 polymer ?
#
loop_
_entity_poly.entity_id
_entity_poly.type
_entity_poly.pdbx_seq_one_letter_code
_entity_poly.pdbx_strand_id
1 'polypeptide(L)'
;MVDTQTFAWPMGFGLSALELEELDDSSHSLDMKPFSTLDYNTISSAEYEPSPPQSEMPHMMDLTHMYYRTQDSYRVQESIYRAHESNYRGHAGNYRGQESSYSTEESNYRSHEPQNTIKLEPESPPQFAENSLPFSKPHDDPSTSALNIECRVCGDKASGFHYGVHACEGCKGFFRRTIRLKLIYDHCDLHCRIHKKSRNKCQYCRFQKCLMVGMSHNAIRFGRMPQAEKEKLLAEFSTDVDHMHPESADLRALAKHLYESYLKYFPLTKAKARAILSGKTSDNAPFVIHDMKSLMEGEQIINSRQMPMQDHRRSEMGVMHEVELRFFHSCQSRSAEAVSEITEFAKSIPGFVNLDLNDQVTLLKYGVIEVIIIMMSPLMNKDGTLISYGQIFMTREFVKSLRKPFCEMMEPKFEFSVKFNMLELDDSDMALFLAVIILSGDRPGLLNVKPIEDLQETVLHSLELQLKTNHPDSLQLFAKVLQKMTDLRQLVANHVQLIQLMKDTEVDWCLHPLLQEIIRDLY
;
A
#
# COMPACT_ATOMS: atom_id res chain seq x y z
N MET A 1 12.09 30.64 53.52
CA MET A 1 10.90 29.80 53.27
C MET A 1 10.61 29.88 51.79
N VAL A 2 10.60 28.73 51.12
CA VAL A 2 10.43 28.57 49.68
C VAL A 2 9.24 27.65 49.50
N ASP A 3 8.31 28.00 48.62
CA ASP A 3 7.31 27.06 48.11
C ASP A 3 7.13 27.28 46.61
N THR A 4 7.72 26.38 45.83
CA THR A 4 7.55 26.24 44.38
C THR A 4 7.02 24.83 44.13
N GLN A 5 5.72 24.70 43.82
CA GLN A 5 5.12 23.41 43.48
C GLN A 5 5.15 23.20 41.96
N THR A 6 6.22 22.55 41.50
CA THR A 6 6.26 21.88 40.19
C THR A 6 5.72 20.45 40.33
N PHE A 7 4.65 20.12 39.63
CA PHE A 7 4.15 18.75 39.53
C PHE A 7 5.06 17.91 38.63
N ALA A 8 5.97 17.15 39.25
CA ALA A 8 6.79 16.15 38.57
C ALA A 8 6.08 14.79 38.57
N TRP A 9 5.92 14.19 37.38
CA TRP A 9 5.47 12.81 37.24
C TRP A 9 6.66 11.85 37.48
N PRO A 10 6.51 10.78 38.29
CA PRO A 10 7.61 9.86 38.56
C PRO A 10 7.81 8.87 37.40
N MET A 11 8.89 9.03 36.64
CA MET A 11 9.48 7.92 35.88
C MET A 11 10.34 7.08 36.82
N GLY A 12 10.08 5.77 36.90
CA GLY A 12 10.92 4.87 37.70
C GLY A 12 10.33 3.50 37.98
N PHE A 13 10.42 2.58 37.02
CA PHE A 13 10.41 1.14 37.29
C PHE A 13 11.54 0.47 36.52
N GLY A 14 12.73 0.46 37.13
CA GLY A 14 13.77 -0.50 36.79
C GLY A 14 13.58 -1.75 37.64
N LEU A 15 13.52 -2.92 37.01
CA LEU A 15 13.62 -4.20 37.70
C LEU A 15 14.97 -4.84 37.37
N SER A 16 15.71 -5.20 38.41
CA SER A 16 17.01 -5.85 38.32
C SER A 16 16.88 -7.30 37.90
N ALA A 17 17.91 -7.83 37.22
CA ALA A 17 18.03 -9.25 36.97
C ALA A 17 18.25 -10.01 38.29
N LEU A 18 17.29 -10.88 38.65
CA LEU A 18 17.44 -12.13 39.42
C LEU A 18 16.05 -12.64 39.82
N GLU A 19 15.44 -13.50 39.00
CA GLU A 19 14.52 -14.57 39.38
C GLU A 19 14.13 -15.32 38.11
N LEU A 20 14.82 -16.44 37.87
CA LEU A 20 14.66 -17.31 36.71
C LEU A 20 14.72 -18.75 37.21
N GLU A 21 13.56 -19.36 37.41
CA GLU A 21 13.34 -20.81 37.43
C GLU A 21 11.82 -21.11 37.46
N GLU A 22 11.43 -22.30 36.99
CA GLU A 22 10.07 -22.84 36.93
C GLU A 22 9.03 -22.12 36.03
N LEU A 23 9.06 -22.45 34.73
CA LEU A 23 7.90 -23.01 34.01
C LEU A 23 8.34 -23.46 32.61
N ASP A 24 8.65 -24.76 32.48
CA ASP A 24 8.99 -25.40 31.21
C ASP A 24 7.79 -26.19 30.63
N ASP A 25 7.89 -26.43 29.33
CA ASP A 25 7.24 -27.46 28.52
C ASP A 25 5.73 -27.36 28.20
N SER A 26 5.44 -26.91 26.98
CA SER A 26 4.46 -27.56 26.07
C SER A 26 4.48 -26.91 24.68
N SER A 27 5.59 -27.05 23.96
CA SER A 27 5.70 -26.58 22.57
C SER A 27 5.23 -27.63 21.57
N HIS A 28 4.02 -27.46 21.01
CA HIS A 28 3.61 -28.23 19.83
C HIS A 28 4.10 -27.57 18.55
N SER A 29 5.23 -28.04 18.03
CA SER A 29 5.70 -27.67 16.70
C SER A 29 4.81 -28.26 15.60
N LEU A 30 4.58 -27.48 14.54
CA LEU A 30 3.95 -27.96 13.32
C LEU A 30 4.98 -27.99 12.19
N ASP A 31 5.24 -29.20 11.71
CA ASP A 31 6.25 -29.51 10.71
C ASP A 31 5.82 -29.04 9.31
N MET A 32 6.63 -28.20 8.66
CA MET A 32 6.61 -28.05 7.20
C MET A 32 8.04 -27.90 6.67
N LYS A 33 8.36 -28.72 5.67
CA LYS A 33 9.71 -29.02 5.21
C LYS A 33 10.41 -27.83 4.53
N PRO A 34 11.71 -27.59 4.78
CA PRO A 34 12.53 -26.74 3.93
C PRO A 34 12.93 -27.48 2.65
N PHE A 35 13.02 -26.77 1.53
CA PHE A 35 13.71 -27.25 0.33
C PHE A 35 15.20 -26.92 0.44
N SER A 36 16.05 -27.94 0.50
CA SER A 36 17.50 -27.81 0.53
C SER A 36 18.09 -27.66 -0.87
N THR A 37 19.06 -26.76 -1.01
CA THR A 37 20.00 -26.70 -2.13
C THR A 37 20.78 -28.01 -2.28
N LEU A 38 21.07 -28.42 -3.52
CA LEU A 38 21.89 -29.59 -3.85
C LEU A 38 23.24 -29.17 -4.43
N ASP A 39 24.28 -29.91 -4.07
CA ASP A 39 25.68 -29.54 -4.25
C ASP A 39 26.19 -29.63 -5.70
N TYR A 40 27.19 -28.80 -6.00
CA TYR A 40 28.04 -28.89 -7.18
C TYR A 40 29.32 -29.65 -6.84
N ASN A 41 29.67 -30.69 -7.62
CA ASN A 41 31.08 -30.93 -7.95
C ASN A 41 31.30 -31.90 -9.11
N THR A 42 32.43 -31.66 -9.80
CA THR A 42 33.13 -32.49 -10.81
C THR A 42 32.85 -32.18 -12.29
N ILE A 43 33.74 -31.41 -12.92
CA ILE A 43 34.68 -31.88 -13.97
C ILE A 43 35.67 -30.74 -14.27
N SER A 44 36.94 -31.09 -14.47
CA SER A 44 38.05 -30.16 -14.71
C SER A 44 38.42 -30.10 -16.20
N SER A 45 39.15 -29.02 -16.55
CA SER A 45 40.10 -28.95 -17.67
C SER A 45 39.59 -28.72 -19.10
N ALA A 46 39.78 -27.49 -19.59
CA ALA A 46 40.31 -27.20 -20.93
C ALA A 46 40.99 -25.81 -20.92
N GLU A 47 42.14 -25.68 -21.59
CA GLU A 47 43.03 -24.51 -21.57
C GLU A 47 43.10 -23.79 -22.94
N TYR A 48 43.54 -22.51 -22.94
CA TYR A 48 44.15 -21.75 -24.07
C TYR A 48 43.25 -21.39 -25.29
N GLU A 49 43.41 -20.28 -26.06
CA GLU A 49 44.00 -18.92 -25.88
C GLU A 49 43.56 -18.01 -27.11
N PRO A 50 44.09 -16.80 -27.46
CA PRO A 50 43.22 -15.65 -27.78
C PRO A 50 43.49 -14.90 -29.13
N SER A 51 42.89 -13.69 -29.29
CA SER A 51 43.36 -12.52 -30.11
C SER A 51 42.82 -12.34 -31.56
N PRO A 52 42.92 -11.14 -32.22
CA PRO A 52 42.62 -9.75 -31.77
C PRO A 52 41.83 -8.89 -32.87
N PRO A 53 42.03 -7.56 -33.18
CA PRO A 53 40.90 -6.58 -33.07
C PRO A 53 40.74 -5.47 -34.18
N GLN A 54 39.89 -4.44 -33.88
CA GLN A 54 39.99 -2.98 -34.21
C GLN A 54 39.32 -2.30 -35.44
N SER A 55 39.16 -0.96 -35.30
CA SER A 55 38.63 0.13 -36.19
C SER A 55 37.09 0.30 -36.25
N GLU A 56 36.48 1.50 -36.30
CA GLU A 56 36.95 2.91 -36.21
C GLU A 56 35.79 3.88 -35.80
N MET A 57 36.10 5.14 -35.47
CA MET A 57 35.15 6.23 -35.08
C MET A 57 35.25 7.43 -36.03
N PRO A 58 34.19 8.26 -36.22
CA PRO A 58 34.40 9.71 -36.09
C PRO A 58 33.21 10.61 -35.64
N HIS A 59 33.53 11.52 -34.69
CA HIS A 59 33.15 12.95 -34.60
C HIS A 59 31.71 13.46 -34.28
N MET A 60 31.66 14.77 -33.98
CA MET A 60 30.81 15.41 -32.95
C MET A 60 30.29 16.81 -33.36
N MET A 61 28.97 17.06 -33.20
CA MET A 61 28.25 18.35 -33.19
C MET A 61 26.87 18.13 -32.50
N ASP A 62 26.15 19.07 -31.86
CA ASP A 62 26.44 20.42 -31.33
C ASP A 62 25.50 20.68 -30.12
N LEU A 63 25.82 21.63 -29.22
CA LEU A 63 25.07 21.87 -27.97
C LEU A 63 23.87 22.82 -28.09
N THR A 64 23.70 23.54 -29.20
CA THR A 64 22.68 24.61 -29.33
C THR A 64 21.25 24.07 -29.46
N HIS A 65 21.10 22.81 -29.87
CA HIS A 65 19.79 22.18 -30.13
C HIS A 65 19.03 21.76 -28.86
N MET A 66 19.67 21.78 -27.69
CA MET A 66 19.06 21.29 -26.43
C MET A 66 18.15 22.31 -25.75
N TYR A 67 18.35 23.61 -25.98
CA TYR A 67 17.60 24.69 -25.31
C TYR A 67 16.22 24.97 -25.93
N TYR A 68 15.99 24.61 -27.19
CA TYR A 68 14.67 24.71 -27.82
C TYR A 68 13.75 23.53 -27.48
N ARG A 69 14.32 22.32 -27.29
CA ARG A 69 13.54 21.10 -27.01
C ARG A 69 12.86 21.13 -25.63
N THR A 70 13.34 21.96 -24.70
CA THR A 70 12.75 22.15 -23.36
C THR A 70 11.53 23.08 -23.33
N GLN A 71 11.25 23.88 -24.36
CA GLN A 71 10.01 24.68 -24.43
C GLN A 71 8.83 23.91 -25.03
N ASP A 72 9.07 22.99 -25.97
CA ASP A 72 8.01 22.24 -26.63
C ASP A 72 7.29 21.24 -25.70
N SER A 73 7.99 20.65 -24.71
CA SER A 73 7.34 19.69 -23.80
C SER A 73 6.29 20.34 -22.88
N TYR A 74 6.51 21.57 -22.42
CA TYR A 74 5.49 22.32 -21.67
C TYR A 74 4.25 22.63 -22.50
N ARG A 75 4.42 22.92 -23.80
CA ARG A 75 3.32 23.28 -24.72
C ARG A 75 2.48 22.07 -25.15
N VAL A 76 3.06 20.88 -25.15
CA VAL A 76 2.34 19.60 -25.37
C VAL A 76 1.56 19.18 -24.11
N GLN A 77 2.09 19.45 -22.91
CA GLN A 77 1.36 19.18 -21.67
C GLN A 77 0.08 20.04 -21.58
N GLU A 78 0.18 21.35 -21.85
CA GLU A 78 -0.96 22.28 -21.74
C GLU A 78 -2.10 21.97 -22.73
N SER A 79 -1.77 21.48 -23.94
CA SER A 79 -2.78 21.12 -24.95
C SER A 79 -3.54 19.83 -24.60
N ILE A 80 -2.88 18.85 -23.95
CA ILE A 80 -3.52 17.63 -23.43
C ILE A 80 -4.47 17.98 -22.26
N TYR A 81 -4.08 18.89 -21.37
CA TYR A 81 -4.96 19.34 -20.28
C TYR A 81 -6.19 20.12 -20.79
N ARG A 82 -6.04 21.03 -21.76
CA ARG A 82 -7.20 21.74 -22.37
C ARG A 82 -8.13 20.82 -23.16
N ALA A 83 -7.63 19.71 -23.71
CA ALA A 83 -8.47 18.70 -24.36
C ALA A 83 -9.35 17.91 -23.37
N HIS A 84 -9.01 17.92 -22.07
CA HIS A 84 -9.76 17.22 -21.04
C HIS A 84 -10.88 18.06 -20.40
N GLU A 85 -10.75 19.40 -20.39
CA GLU A 85 -11.82 20.32 -19.94
C GLU A 85 -12.99 20.45 -20.93
N SER A 86 -12.74 20.29 -22.24
CA SER A 86 -13.76 20.47 -23.27
C SER A 86 -14.79 19.33 -23.35
N ASN A 87 -14.51 18.16 -22.77
CA ASN A 87 -15.42 17.01 -22.76
C ASN A 87 -16.52 17.06 -21.67
N TYR A 88 -16.56 18.07 -20.81
CA TYR A 88 -17.61 18.24 -19.78
C TYR A 88 -18.62 19.37 -20.08
N ARG A 89 -18.61 19.95 -21.29
CA ARG A 89 -19.64 20.89 -21.76
C ARG A 89 -20.14 20.55 -23.17
N GLY A 90 -21.25 19.80 -23.23
CA GLY A 90 -22.11 19.79 -24.41
C GLY A 90 -22.69 18.43 -24.78
N HIS A 91 -23.84 18.08 -24.20
CA HIS A 91 -24.75 17.10 -24.80
C HIS A 91 -26.19 17.62 -24.74
N ALA A 92 -26.60 18.29 -25.80
CA ALA A 92 -27.99 18.60 -26.14
C ALA A 92 -28.11 18.68 -27.67
N GLY A 93 -28.97 17.85 -28.28
CA GLY A 93 -29.41 18.04 -29.68
C GLY A 93 -29.14 16.90 -30.69
N ASN A 94 -30.10 15.98 -30.78
CA ASN A 94 -30.70 15.39 -32.00
C ASN A 94 -29.88 14.78 -33.17
N TYR A 95 -30.22 13.50 -33.45
CA TYR A 95 -30.58 12.90 -34.75
C TYR A 95 -29.90 13.38 -36.05
N ARG A 96 -29.26 12.44 -36.77
CA ARG A 96 -29.81 11.69 -37.94
C ARG A 96 -28.77 10.68 -38.44
N GLY A 97 -29.18 9.49 -38.90
CA GLY A 97 -28.24 8.40 -39.26
C GLY A 97 -28.11 8.14 -40.77
N GLN A 98 -27.23 7.21 -41.13
CA GLN A 98 -27.33 6.39 -42.35
C GLN A 98 -26.44 5.14 -42.27
N GLU A 99 -26.77 4.14 -43.08
CA GLU A 99 -26.12 2.83 -43.17
C GLU A 99 -24.88 2.87 -44.07
N SER A 100 -23.87 2.01 -43.83
CA SER A 100 -23.32 1.17 -44.90
C SER A 100 -22.59 -0.06 -44.34
N SER A 101 -22.76 -1.17 -45.05
CA SER A 101 -22.10 -2.46 -44.86
C SER A 101 -20.64 -2.45 -45.34
N TYR A 102 -19.77 -3.27 -44.74
CA TYR A 102 -18.73 -3.99 -45.49
C TYR A 102 -18.40 -5.34 -44.84
N SER A 103 -18.04 -6.32 -45.66
CA SER A 103 -17.88 -7.73 -45.31
C SER A 103 -16.44 -8.21 -45.57
N THR A 104 -15.91 -9.08 -44.70
CA THR A 104 -14.81 -10.05 -44.97
C THR A 104 -14.80 -11.05 -43.79
N GLU A 105 -15.25 -12.29 -43.99
CA GLU A 105 -14.50 -13.46 -44.48
C GLU A 105 -13.60 -14.14 -43.44
N GLU A 106 -14.00 -15.35 -43.04
CA GLU A 106 -13.26 -16.26 -42.16
C GLU A 106 -12.11 -16.96 -42.92
N SER A 107 -11.04 -17.35 -42.21
CA SER A 107 -10.15 -18.41 -42.67
C SER A 107 -9.89 -19.45 -41.58
N ASN A 108 -10.31 -20.68 -41.86
CA ASN A 108 -10.06 -21.85 -41.02
C ASN A 108 -8.61 -22.32 -41.17
N TYR A 109 -7.95 -22.66 -40.05
CA TYR A 109 -6.83 -23.60 -40.06
C TYR A 109 -7.03 -24.67 -38.98
N ARG A 110 -6.88 -25.93 -39.39
CA ARG A 110 -7.17 -27.13 -38.59
C ARG A 110 -5.92 -27.99 -38.51
N SER A 111 -5.50 -28.34 -37.30
CA SER A 111 -4.34 -29.21 -37.05
C SER A 111 -4.70 -30.34 -36.08
N HIS A 112 -4.55 -31.59 -36.55
CA HIS A 112 -4.40 -32.79 -35.72
C HIS A 112 -2.95 -32.81 -35.16
N GLU A 113 -2.49 -33.51 -34.13
CA GLU A 113 -2.93 -34.63 -33.25
C GLU A 113 -1.97 -34.61 -32.00
N PRO A 114 -1.86 -35.58 -31.06
CA PRO A 114 -2.65 -36.78 -30.75
C PRO A 114 -3.10 -36.90 -29.27
N GLN A 115 -3.75 -38.03 -28.94
CA GLN A 115 -4.36 -38.33 -27.63
C GLN A 115 -3.35 -38.80 -26.56
N ASN A 116 -3.64 -38.50 -25.29
CA ASN A 116 -3.08 -39.21 -24.14
C ASN A 116 -4.19 -39.51 -23.11
N THR A 117 -4.38 -40.78 -22.80
CA THR A 117 -5.53 -41.30 -22.00
C THR A 117 -5.24 -41.36 -20.50
N ILE A 118 -6.00 -40.62 -19.68
CA ILE A 118 -6.15 -40.90 -18.24
C ILE A 118 -7.63 -40.77 -17.80
N LYS A 119 -8.17 -41.92 -17.38
CA LYS A 119 -9.41 -42.24 -16.62
C LYS A 119 -10.47 -41.15 -16.34
N LEU A 120 -11.71 -41.47 -16.74
CA LEU A 120 -12.97 -40.74 -16.50
C LEU A 120 -13.56 -41.00 -15.09
N GLU A 121 -14.26 -40.00 -14.53
CA GLU A 121 -15.29 -40.17 -13.50
C GLU A 121 -16.65 -40.54 -14.14
N PRO A 122 -17.57 -41.21 -13.42
CA PRO A 122 -18.84 -41.69 -13.99
C PRO A 122 -19.88 -40.57 -14.21
N GLU A 123 -20.74 -40.77 -15.21
CA GLU A 123 -21.78 -39.82 -15.63
C GLU A 123 -22.89 -39.61 -14.58
N SER A 124 -23.48 -38.40 -14.60
CA SER A 124 -24.67 -38.05 -13.81
C SER A 124 -25.97 -38.36 -14.57
N PRO A 125 -27.07 -38.73 -13.88
CA PRO A 125 -28.33 -39.11 -14.54
C PRO A 125 -29.04 -37.92 -15.22
N PRO A 126 -29.84 -38.18 -16.26
CA PRO A 126 -30.34 -37.14 -17.18
C PRO A 126 -31.37 -36.21 -16.54
N GLN A 127 -31.21 -34.90 -16.79
CA GLN A 127 -32.22 -33.89 -16.45
C GLN A 127 -33.20 -33.67 -17.62
N PHE A 128 -34.43 -33.30 -17.27
CA PHE A 128 -35.50 -32.98 -18.21
C PHE A 128 -35.08 -31.87 -19.19
N ALA A 129 -35.49 -32.00 -20.45
CA ALA A 129 -35.36 -30.94 -21.43
C ALA A 129 -36.41 -29.85 -21.19
N GLU A 130 -35.97 -28.59 -21.18
CA GLU A 130 -36.86 -27.42 -21.15
C GLU A 130 -36.41 -26.43 -22.23
N ASN A 131 -37.38 -25.92 -23.01
CA ASN A 131 -37.11 -25.19 -24.26
C ASN A 131 -36.48 -23.81 -24.01
N SER A 132 -35.40 -23.51 -24.74
CA SER A 132 -34.70 -22.24 -24.68
C SER A 132 -35.40 -21.13 -25.47
N LEU A 133 -36.05 -20.21 -24.75
CA LEU A 133 -36.33 -18.85 -25.25
C LEU A 133 -35.11 -17.94 -24.99
N PRO A 134 -34.77 -17.01 -25.91
CA PRO A 134 -33.58 -16.18 -25.77
C PRO A 134 -33.78 -15.11 -24.68
N PHE A 135 -33.11 -15.29 -23.53
CA PHE A 135 -33.11 -14.31 -22.45
C PHE A 135 -32.09 -13.20 -22.73
N SER A 136 -32.56 -11.96 -22.89
CA SER A 136 -31.71 -10.78 -23.06
C SER A 136 -30.77 -10.60 -21.87
N LYS A 137 -29.49 -10.29 -22.12
CA LYS A 137 -28.55 -9.90 -21.05
C LYS A 137 -29.11 -8.69 -20.30
N PRO A 138 -29.22 -8.72 -18.96
CA PRO A 138 -29.62 -7.53 -18.21
C PRO A 138 -28.49 -6.50 -18.24
N HIS A 139 -28.82 -5.25 -18.57
CA HIS A 139 -27.94 -4.11 -18.38
C HIS A 139 -27.51 -4.01 -16.91
N ASP A 140 -26.22 -3.77 -16.65
CA ASP A 140 -25.76 -3.30 -15.35
C ASP A 140 -26.23 -1.86 -15.13
N ASP A 141 -26.81 -1.61 -13.96
CA ASP A 141 -27.35 -0.32 -13.55
C ASP A 141 -26.34 0.35 -12.59
N PRO A 142 -25.68 1.45 -12.99
CA PRO A 142 -24.57 2.05 -12.26
C PRO A 142 -24.97 2.61 -10.88
N SER A 143 -26.27 2.71 -10.59
CA SER A 143 -26.78 3.17 -9.29
C SER A 143 -26.57 2.16 -8.14
N THR A 144 -26.25 0.90 -8.44
CA THR A 144 -26.01 -0.13 -7.40
C THR A 144 -24.58 -0.12 -6.87
N SER A 145 -23.63 0.41 -7.65
CA SER A 145 -22.20 0.55 -7.30
C SER A 145 -21.91 1.67 -6.30
N ALA A 146 -22.87 2.57 -6.06
CA ALA A 146 -22.68 3.79 -5.28
C ALA A 146 -22.79 3.61 -3.74
N LEU A 147 -23.35 2.49 -3.27
CA LEU A 147 -23.45 2.18 -1.84
C LEU A 147 -22.42 1.11 -1.48
N ASN A 148 -21.46 1.43 -0.61
CA ASN A 148 -20.39 0.53 -0.21
C ASN A 148 -20.86 -0.48 0.87
N ILE A 149 -21.88 -1.27 0.54
CA ILE A 149 -22.59 -2.13 1.48
C ILE A 149 -21.70 -3.29 1.95
N GLU A 150 -21.67 -3.53 3.26
CA GLU A 150 -20.90 -4.59 3.89
C GLU A 150 -21.67 -5.90 4.08
N CYS A 151 -20.92 -7.00 4.10
CA CYS A 151 -21.42 -8.33 4.44
C CYS A 151 -21.73 -8.44 5.94
N ARG A 152 -23.02 -8.55 6.29
CA ARG A 152 -23.51 -8.64 7.68
C ARG A 152 -22.87 -9.77 8.49
N VAL A 153 -22.34 -10.81 7.83
CA VAL A 153 -21.62 -11.91 8.48
C VAL A 153 -20.17 -11.55 8.86
N CYS A 154 -19.42 -10.82 8.03
CA CYS A 154 -17.95 -10.71 8.20
C CYS A 154 -17.30 -9.36 7.86
N GLY A 155 -18.06 -8.31 7.56
CA GLY A 155 -17.51 -6.97 7.24
C GLY A 155 -16.68 -6.90 5.94
N ASP A 156 -16.79 -7.91 5.07
CA ASP A 156 -16.20 -7.87 3.73
C ASP A 156 -17.20 -7.24 2.74
N LYS A 157 -16.76 -6.64 1.64
CA LYS A 157 -17.66 -6.00 0.67
C LYS A 157 -18.76 -6.96 0.22
N ALA A 158 -20.03 -6.56 0.34
CA ALA A 158 -21.14 -7.37 -0.13
C ALA A 158 -21.14 -7.42 -1.66
N SER A 159 -21.38 -8.60 -2.23
CA SER A 159 -21.57 -8.79 -3.67
C SER A 159 -23.04 -8.73 -4.09
N GLY A 160 -23.94 -8.57 -3.13
CA GLY A 160 -25.38 -8.52 -3.34
C GLY A 160 -26.17 -8.99 -2.13
N PHE A 161 -27.47 -9.19 -2.34
CA PHE A 161 -28.42 -9.70 -1.36
C PHE A 161 -28.60 -11.21 -1.57
N HIS A 162 -27.98 -12.03 -0.73
CA HIS A 162 -27.93 -13.48 -0.88
C HIS A 162 -28.59 -14.16 0.32
N TYR A 163 -29.52 -15.09 0.07
CA TYR A 163 -30.23 -15.84 1.12
C TYR A 163 -30.93 -14.94 2.16
N GLY A 164 -31.43 -13.77 1.74
CA GLY A 164 -32.14 -12.83 2.62
C GLY A 164 -31.28 -11.77 3.31
N VAL A 165 -29.96 -11.68 3.05
CA VAL A 165 -29.08 -10.68 3.68
C VAL A 165 -28.04 -10.13 2.72
N HIS A 166 -27.48 -8.94 3.01
CA HIS A 166 -26.27 -8.46 2.34
C HIS A 166 -25.06 -9.31 2.73
N ALA A 167 -24.46 -9.99 1.75
CA ALA A 167 -23.35 -10.91 1.96
C ALA A 167 -22.28 -10.80 0.86
N CYS A 168 -21.05 -11.15 1.20
CA CYS A 168 -19.96 -11.35 0.25
C CYS A 168 -20.01 -12.75 -0.36
N GLU A 169 -19.40 -12.95 -1.54
CA GLU A 169 -19.29 -14.26 -2.20
C GLU A 169 -18.74 -15.35 -1.28
N GLY A 170 -17.79 -15.01 -0.40
CA GLY A 170 -17.22 -15.96 0.56
C GLY A 170 -18.22 -16.50 1.58
N CYS A 171 -19.18 -15.70 2.07
CA CYS A 171 -20.20 -16.16 3.03
C CYS A 171 -21.41 -16.77 2.33
N LYS A 172 -21.82 -16.23 1.17
CA LYS A 172 -22.78 -16.86 0.24
C LYS A 172 -22.38 -18.29 -0.12
N GLY A 173 -21.13 -18.48 -0.56
CA GLY A 173 -20.59 -19.79 -0.94
C GLY A 173 -20.48 -20.76 0.23
N PHE A 174 -20.07 -20.27 1.41
CA PHE A 174 -20.02 -21.06 2.64
C PHE A 174 -21.41 -21.54 3.08
N PHE A 175 -22.39 -20.63 3.19
CA PHE A 175 -23.76 -20.96 3.58
C PHE A 175 -24.38 -21.98 2.61
N ARG A 176 -24.28 -21.73 1.30
CA ARG A 176 -24.74 -22.66 0.26
C ARG A 176 -24.14 -24.06 0.40
N ARG A 177 -22.83 -24.15 0.67
CA ARG A 177 -22.14 -25.44 0.84
C ARG A 177 -22.63 -26.18 2.08
N THR A 178 -22.75 -25.46 3.22
CA THR A 178 -23.21 -26.02 4.49
C THR A 178 -24.59 -26.63 4.35
N ILE A 179 -25.54 -25.90 3.77
CA ILE A 179 -26.91 -26.36 3.55
C ILE A 179 -26.95 -27.51 2.52
N ARG A 180 -26.33 -27.36 1.33
CA ARG A 180 -26.41 -28.36 0.25
C ARG A 180 -25.81 -29.72 0.66
N LEU A 181 -24.71 -29.69 1.41
CA LEU A 181 -24.01 -30.91 1.84
C LEU A 181 -24.42 -31.36 3.26
N LYS A 182 -25.38 -30.67 3.89
CA LYS A 182 -25.84 -30.91 5.28
C LYS A 182 -24.68 -31.04 6.28
N LEU A 183 -23.69 -30.15 6.16
CA LEU A 183 -22.51 -30.19 7.03
C LEU A 183 -22.89 -29.84 8.46
N ILE A 184 -22.45 -30.67 9.40
CA ILE A 184 -22.51 -30.43 10.84
C ILE A 184 -21.10 -30.04 11.28
N TYR A 185 -20.99 -29.02 12.11
CA TYR A 185 -19.73 -28.53 12.67
C TYR A 185 -19.73 -28.74 14.17
N ASP A 186 -18.58 -29.13 14.74
CA ASP A 186 -18.41 -29.31 16.18
C ASP A 186 -18.74 -28.02 16.94
N HIS A 187 -19.34 -28.17 18.12
CA HIS A 187 -19.78 -27.04 18.93
C HIS A 187 -18.60 -26.14 19.35
N CYS A 188 -18.84 -24.83 19.43
CA CYS A 188 -17.85 -23.89 19.92
C CYS A 188 -18.50 -22.81 20.79
N ASP A 189 -18.23 -22.89 22.09
CA ASP A 189 -18.74 -21.98 23.13
C ASP A 189 -17.97 -20.65 23.23
N LEU A 190 -16.88 -20.50 22.47
CA LEU A 190 -16.01 -19.31 22.50
C LEU A 190 -16.60 -18.08 21.80
N HIS A 191 -17.84 -18.14 21.31
CA HIS A 191 -18.58 -17.07 20.62
C HIS A 191 -17.71 -16.24 19.64
N CYS A 192 -16.93 -16.91 18.79
CA CYS A 192 -15.83 -16.30 18.04
C CYS A 192 -16.26 -15.09 17.20
N ARG A 193 -15.55 -13.96 17.33
CA ARG A 193 -15.77 -12.76 16.49
C ARG A 193 -15.44 -13.07 15.02
N ILE A 194 -16.45 -12.95 14.15
CA ILE A 194 -16.35 -13.25 12.71
C ILE A 194 -16.14 -11.94 11.92
N HIS A 195 -14.93 -11.75 11.42
CA HIS A 195 -14.50 -10.66 10.54
C HIS A 195 -13.75 -11.21 9.32
N LYS A 196 -13.42 -10.37 8.32
CA LYS A 196 -12.86 -10.76 7.02
C LYS A 196 -11.67 -11.72 7.10
N LYS A 197 -10.79 -11.56 8.10
CA LYS A 197 -9.62 -12.41 8.36
C LYS A 197 -9.96 -13.66 9.19
N SER A 198 -10.77 -13.55 10.26
CA SER A 198 -11.11 -14.68 11.13
C SER A 198 -12.19 -15.62 10.60
N ARG A 199 -12.95 -15.23 9.57
CA ARG A 199 -14.13 -15.99 9.08
C ARG A 199 -13.86 -17.45 8.67
N ASN A 200 -12.60 -17.86 8.51
CA ASN A 200 -12.22 -19.23 8.20
C ASN A 200 -11.68 -20.02 9.42
N LYS A 201 -11.60 -19.40 10.62
CA LYS A 201 -11.02 -20.02 11.83
C LYS A 201 -11.98 -20.97 12.56
N CYS A 202 -13.26 -20.60 12.70
CA CYS A 202 -14.28 -21.45 13.31
C CYS A 202 -15.50 -21.56 12.38
N GLN A 203 -15.76 -22.76 11.86
CA GLN A 203 -16.88 -22.99 10.94
C GLN A 203 -18.24 -22.93 11.65
N TYR A 204 -18.32 -23.47 12.88
CA TYR A 204 -19.52 -23.41 13.72
C TYR A 204 -19.96 -21.96 13.98
N CYS A 205 -19.12 -21.13 14.61
CA CYS A 205 -19.45 -19.73 14.92
C CYS A 205 -19.76 -18.91 13.66
N ARG A 206 -19.10 -19.19 12.53
CA ARG A 206 -19.43 -18.54 11.25
C ARG A 206 -20.83 -18.92 10.76
N PHE A 207 -21.18 -20.21 10.81
CA PHE A 207 -22.51 -20.68 10.38
C PHE A 207 -23.61 -20.19 11.30
N GLN A 208 -23.40 -20.22 12.63
CA GLN A 208 -24.30 -19.62 13.59
C GLN A 208 -24.51 -18.13 13.32
N LYS A 209 -23.44 -17.37 13.03
CA LYS A 209 -23.58 -15.95 12.65
C LYS A 209 -24.34 -15.78 11.33
N CYS A 210 -24.16 -16.64 10.33
CA CYS A 210 -24.99 -16.60 9.11
C CYS A 210 -26.49 -16.73 9.44
N LEU A 211 -26.86 -17.71 10.26
CA LEU A 211 -28.26 -17.91 10.68
C LEU A 211 -28.78 -16.72 11.50
N MET A 212 -28.00 -16.26 12.47
CA MET A 212 -28.31 -15.14 13.37
C MET A 212 -28.58 -13.82 12.63
N VAL A 213 -27.85 -13.53 11.55
CA VAL A 213 -28.10 -12.32 10.73
C VAL A 213 -29.25 -12.48 9.73
N GLY A 214 -29.90 -13.67 9.68
CA GLY A 214 -31.07 -13.93 8.86
C GLY A 214 -30.83 -14.74 7.58
N MET A 215 -29.65 -15.34 7.36
CA MET A 215 -29.44 -16.17 6.16
C MET A 215 -30.33 -17.40 6.16
N SER A 216 -31.20 -17.51 5.16
CA SER A 216 -32.17 -18.60 5.02
C SER A 216 -32.18 -19.19 3.62
N HIS A 217 -32.22 -20.52 3.53
CA HIS A 217 -32.42 -21.24 2.27
C HIS A 217 -33.76 -20.87 1.61
N ASN A 218 -34.78 -20.53 2.40
CA ASN A 218 -36.10 -20.18 1.89
C ASN A 218 -36.19 -18.72 1.42
N ALA A 219 -35.15 -17.91 1.66
CA ALA A 219 -35.02 -16.52 1.24
C ALA A 219 -34.16 -16.35 -0.04
N ILE A 220 -34.05 -17.39 -0.87
CA ILE A 220 -33.42 -17.30 -2.19
C ILE A 220 -34.31 -16.42 -3.09
N ARG A 221 -33.76 -15.29 -3.53
CA ARG A 221 -34.35 -14.45 -4.58
C ARG A 221 -33.41 -14.42 -5.78
N PHE A 222 -33.98 -14.45 -6.98
CA PHE A 222 -33.25 -14.24 -8.22
C PHE A 222 -33.47 -12.78 -8.67
N GLY A 223 -32.39 -12.06 -9.00
CA GLY A 223 -32.46 -10.71 -9.56
C GLY A 223 -32.05 -9.56 -8.63
N ARG A 224 -32.44 -8.34 -9.03
CA ARG A 224 -32.01 -7.07 -8.41
C ARG A 224 -32.59 -6.87 -7.00
N MET A 225 -31.97 -5.98 -6.23
CA MET A 225 -32.44 -5.54 -4.91
C MET A 225 -33.88 -4.99 -5.00
N PRO A 226 -34.82 -5.38 -4.12
CA PRO A 226 -36.15 -4.78 -4.06
C PRO A 226 -36.05 -3.28 -3.82
N GLN A 227 -36.86 -2.48 -4.52
CA GLN A 227 -36.82 -1.02 -4.40
C GLN A 227 -37.09 -0.54 -2.97
N ALA A 228 -38.03 -1.17 -2.26
CA ALA A 228 -38.29 -0.89 -0.84
C ALA A 228 -37.07 -1.15 0.08
N GLU A 229 -36.20 -2.11 -0.23
CA GLU A 229 -34.97 -2.36 0.53
C GLU A 229 -33.90 -1.31 0.19
N LYS A 230 -33.81 -0.90 -1.09
CA LYS A 230 -32.94 0.21 -1.53
C LYS A 230 -33.34 1.52 -0.86
N GLU A 231 -34.64 1.82 -0.81
CA GLU A 231 -35.20 3.00 -0.15
C GLU A 231 -35.01 2.94 1.37
N LYS A 232 -35.18 1.77 2.00
CA LYS A 232 -34.89 1.55 3.43
C LYS A 232 -33.42 1.78 3.75
N LEU A 233 -32.49 1.26 2.96
CA LEU A 233 -31.05 1.52 3.14
C LEU A 233 -30.71 3.00 3.00
N LEU A 234 -31.26 3.68 1.98
CA LEU A 234 -31.05 5.12 1.79
C LEU A 234 -31.65 5.94 2.95
N ALA A 235 -32.79 5.53 3.50
CA ALA A 235 -33.38 6.14 4.69
C ALA A 235 -32.52 5.91 5.95
N GLU A 236 -32.02 4.68 6.17
CA GLU A 236 -31.09 4.35 7.26
C GLU A 236 -29.84 5.23 7.18
N PHE A 237 -29.21 5.35 6.00
CA PHE A 237 -28.08 6.26 5.77
C PHE A 237 -28.42 7.74 6.03
N SER A 238 -29.63 8.20 5.71
CA SER A 238 -30.04 9.58 6.00
C SER A 238 -30.24 9.82 7.50
N THR A 239 -30.91 8.90 8.20
CA THR A 239 -31.13 9.01 9.65
C THR A 239 -29.83 8.96 10.46
N ASP A 240 -28.82 8.23 9.98
CA ASP A 240 -27.49 8.19 10.61
C ASP A 240 -26.68 9.48 10.38
N VAL A 241 -27.07 10.32 9.42
CA VAL A 241 -26.52 11.68 9.24
C VAL A 241 -27.30 12.68 10.10
N ASP A 242 -28.64 12.58 10.12
CA ASP A 242 -29.51 13.51 10.86
C ASP A 242 -29.43 13.37 12.39
N HIS A 243 -28.99 12.21 12.92
CA HIS A 243 -28.80 11.97 14.35
C HIS A 243 -27.37 12.19 14.87
N MET A 244 -26.43 12.65 14.04
CA MET A 244 -25.04 12.86 14.47
C MET A 244 -24.83 14.20 15.16
N HIS A 245 -24.02 14.19 16.23
CA HIS A 245 -23.56 15.43 16.87
C HIS A 245 -22.74 16.25 15.86
N PRO A 246 -22.96 17.57 15.70
CA PRO A 246 -22.34 18.37 14.63
C PRO A 246 -20.81 18.24 14.59
N GLU A 247 -20.16 18.31 15.75
CA GLU A 247 -18.72 18.11 15.93
C GLU A 247 -18.22 16.78 15.34
N SER A 248 -18.99 15.69 15.48
CA SER A 248 -18.65 14.39 14.88
C SER A 248 -18.81 14.37 13.36
N ALA A 249 -19.65 15.23 12.79
CA ALA A 249 -19.77 15.38 11.34
C ALA A 249 -18.54 16.13 10.78
N ASP A 250 -18.12 17.21 11.45
CA ASP A 250 -16.92 17.98 11.08
C ASP A 250 -15.65 17.13 11.15
N LEU A 251 -15.47 16.35 12.22
CA LEU A 251 -14.33 15.43 12.35
C LEU A 251 -14.30 14.34 11.25
N ARG A 252 -15.47 13.87 10.77
CA ARG A 252 -15.55 12.93 9.64
C ARG A 252 -15.32 13.61 8.29
N ALA A 253 -15.76 14.86 8.13
CA ALA A 253 -15.48 15.66 6.94
C ALA A 253 -13.97 15.91 6.79
N LEU A 254 -13.28 16.22 7.90
CA LEU A 254 -11.81 16.34 7.95
C LEU A 254 -11.13 15.02 7.60
N ALA A 255 -11.55 13.90 8.20
CA ALA A 255 -11.02 12.56 7.90
C ALA A 255 -11.14 12.23 6.40
N LYS A 256 -12.32 12.48 5.81
CA LYS A 256 -12.58 12.27 4.38
C LYS A 256 -11.70 13.17 3.50
N HIS A 257 -11.60 14.46 3.80
CA HIS A 257 -10.79 15.43 3.06
C HIS A 257 -9.30 15.06 3.05
N LEU A 258 -8.76 14.66 4.20
CA LEU A 258 -7.38 14.21 4.32
C LEU A 258 -7.15 12.88 3.61
N TYR A 259 -8.11 11.94 3.66
CA TYR A 259 -8.03 10.69 2.90
C TYR A 259 -8.06 10.93 1.37
N GLU A 260 -8.95 11.77 0.87
CA GLU A 260 -9.01 12.13 -0.56
C GLU A 260 -7.71 12.85 -1.01
N SER A 261 -7.15 13.72 -0.17
CA SER A 261 -5.87 14.38 -0.42
C SER A 261 -4.69 13.38 -0.39
N TYR A 262 -4.70 12.41 0.53
CA TYR A 262 -3.71 11.33 0.58
C TYR A 262 -3.72 10.50 -0.71
N LEU A 263 -4.91 10.09 -1.19
CA LEU A 263 -5.06 9.34 -2.44
C LEU A 263 -4.60 10.14 -3.67
N LYS A 264 -4.73 11.47 -3.64
CA LYS A 264 -4.32 12.37 -4.72
C LYS A 264 -2.81 12.51 -4.82
N TYR A 265 -2.13 12.69 -3.68
CA TYR A 265 -0.70 13.02 -3.65
C TYR A 265 0.23 11.81 -3.55
N PHE A 266 -0.23 10.67 -3.02
CA PHE A 266 0.61 9.48 -2.85
C PHE A 266 0.21 8.35 -3.83
N PRO A 267 0.99 8.12 -4.91
CA PRO A 267 0.56 7.23 -6.00
C PRO A 267 0.50 5.75 -5.60
N LEU A 268 1.38 5.29 -4.70
CA LEU A 268 1.43 3.91 -4.20
C LEU A 268 0.89 3.84 -2.76
N THR A 269 -0.43 3.70 -2.63
CA THR A 269 -1.12 3.60 -1.34
C THR A 269 -0.93 2.23 -0.68
N LYS A 270 -1.26 2.11 0.61
CA LYS A 270 -1.23 0.84 1.36
C LYS A 270 -2.16 -0.21 0.78
N ALA A 271 -3.32 0.17 0.27
CA ALA A 271 -4.21 -0.75 -0.44
C ALA A 271 -3.56 -1.34 -1.70
N LYS A 272 -2.88 -0.50 -2.52
CA LYS A 272 -2.15 -0.95 -3.72
C LYS A 272 -0.97 -1.85 -3.34
N ALA A 273 -0.13 -1.43 -2.40
CA ALA A 273 1.00 -2.21 -1.92
C ALA A 273 0.57 -3.57 -1.34
N ARG A 274 -0.49 -3.62 -0.53
CA ARG A 274 -1.07 -4.88 -0.03
C ARG A 274 -1.65 -5.77 -1.14
N ALA A 275 -2.16 -5.21 -2.24
CA ALA A 275 -2.62 -6.00 -3.38
C ALA A 275 -1.46 -6.71 -4.08
N ILE A 276 -0.37 -5.97 -4.35
CA ILE A 276 0.87 -6.49 -4.95
C ILE A 276 1.50 -7.55 -4.04
N LEU A 277 1.76 -7.21 -2.77
CA LEU A 277 2.39 -8.11 -1.79
C LEU A 277 1.57 -9.35 -1.44
N SER A 278 0.27 -9.40 -1.78
CA SER A 278 -0.57 -10.59 -1.59
C SER A 278 -0.91 -11.33 -2.88
N GLY A 279 -0.29 -10.97 -4.01
CA GLY A 279 -0.47 -11.64 -5.30
C GLY A 279 -1.90 -11.52 -5.85
N LYS A 280 -2.58 -10.40 -5.57
CA LYS A 280 -4.00 -10.17 -5.96
C LYS A 280 -4.17 -9.14 -7.07
N THR A 281 -3.09 -8.59 -7.61
CA THR A 281 -3.12 -7.76 -8.80
C THR A 281 -3.37 -8.62 -10.05
N SER A 282 -4.08 -8.07 -11.02
CA SER A 282 -4.17 -8.62 -12.38
C SER A 282 -2.87 -8.44 -13.16
N ASP A 283 -2.06 -7.47 -12.74
CA ASP A 283 -0.85 -7.05 -13.42
C ASP A 283 0.35 -7.88 -12.96
N ASN A 284 1.36 -7.94 -13.83
CA ASN A 284 2.58 -8.72 -13.66
C ASN A 284 3.17 -8.64 -12.24
N ALA A 285 3.60 -9.78 -11.70
CA ALA A 285 4.31 -9.83 -10.44
C ALA A 285 5.55 -8.91 -10.47
N PRO A 286 5.89 -8.25 -9.35
CA PRO A 286 7.04 -7.35 -9.30
C PRO A 286 8.33 -8.12 -9.59
N PHE A 287 9.24 -7.49 -10.33
CA PHE A 287 10.57 -8.03 -10.58
C PHE A 287 11.33 -8.16 -9.25
N VAL A 288 11.93 -9.32 -8.98
CA VAL A 288 12.56 -9.60 -7.68
C VAL A 288 14.07 -9.33 -7.74
N ILE A 289 14.55 -8.43 -6.89
CA ILE A 289 15.99 -8.21 -6.69
C ILE A 289 16.42 -8.91 -5.41
N HIS A 290 17.33 -9.87 -5.54
CA HIS A 290 17.83 -10.69 -4.42
C HIS A 290 19.36 -10.88 -4.42
N ASP A 291 20.05 -10.36 -5.43
CA ASP A 291 21.51 -10.37 -5.57
C ASP A 291 21.98 -9.23 -6.51
N MET A 292 23.29 -9.07 -6.69
CA MET A 292 23.83 -8.04 -7.58
C MET A 292 23.50 -8.28 -9.06
N LYS A 293 23.27 -9.53 -9.48
CA LYS A 293 22.91 -9.85 -10.87
C LYS A 293 21.49 -9.33 -11.18
N SER A 294 20.53 -9.69 -10.34
CA SER A 294 19.16 -9.19 -10.42
C SER A 294 19.10 -7.67 -10.21
N LEU A 295 19.97 -7.06 -9.40
CA LEU A 295 20.06 -5.59 -9.32
C LEU A 295 20.47 -4.95 -10.65
N MET A 296 21.47 -5.51 -11.35
CA MET A 296 21.88 -5.03 -12.69
C MET A 296 20.78 -5.22 -13.74
N GLU A 297 20.08 -6.36 -13.72
CA GLU A 297 18.94 -6.62 -14.62
C GLU A 297 17.76 -5.66 -14.34
N GLY A 298 17.49 -5.38 -13.06
CA GLY A 298 16.43 -4.47 -12.61
C GLY A 298 16.76 -2.97 -12.77
N GLU A 299 17.99 -2.61 -13.11
CA GLU A 299 18.45 -1.21 -13.13
C GLU A 299 17.60 -0.32 -14.06
N GLN A 300 17.12 -0.84 -15.18
CA GLN A 300 16.26 -0.10 -16.11
C GLN A 300 14.90 0.28 -15.49
N ILE A 301 14.38 -0.55 -14.58
CA ILE A 301 13.11 -0.34 -13.86
C ILE A 301 13.32 0.62 -12.68
N ILE A 302 14.53 0.65 -12.10
CA ILE A 302 14.93 1.64 -11.08
C ILE A 302 15.12 3.02 -11.72
N ASN A 303 15.81 3.07 -12.86
CA ASN A 303 16.31 4.30 -13.50
C ASN A 303 15.41 4.81 -14.64
N SER A 304 14.07 4.72 -14.51
CA SER A 304 13.11 5.25 -15.50
C SER A 304 13.13 6.78 -15.70
N ARG A 305 14.06 7.48 -15.04
CA ARG A 305 14.53 8.84 -15.36
C ARG A 305 16.07 8.79 -15.46
N GLN A 306 16.61 8.95 -16.67
CA GLN A 306 18.02 8.69 -16.99
C GLN A 306 19.00 9.64 -16.29
N MET A 307 20.14 9.09 -15.85
CA MET A 307 21.41 9.81 -15.72
C MET A 307 22.35 9.38 -16.87
N PRO A 308 23.28 10.24 -17.33
CA PRO A 308 24.21 9.86 -18.41
C PRO A 308 25.19 8.77 -17.95
N MET A 309 25.32 7.70 -18.73
CA MET A 309 26.39 6.71 -18.52
C MET A 309 27.74 7.31 -18.88
N GLN A 310 28.76 7.06 -18.05
CA GLN A 310 30.12 7.52 -18.29
C GLN A 310 31.07 6.32 -18.39
N ASP A 311 31.17 5.75 -19.59
CA ASP A 311 31.98 4.56 -19.89
C ASP A 311 33.44 4.71 -19.42
N HIS A 312 33.76 4.06 -18.30
CA HIS A 312 35.13 3.85 -17.85
C HIS A 312 35.37 2.35 -17.73
N ARG A 313 36.47 1.89 -18.32
CA ARG A 313 36.91 0.48 -18.27
C ARG A 313 37.11 0.09 -16.81
N ARG A 314 36.36 -0.88 -16.30
CA ARG A 314 36.32 -1.22 -14.87
C ARG A 314 36.54 -2.71 -14.63
N SER A 315 37.23 -3.02 -13.53
CA SER A 315 37.25 -4.35 -12.90
C SER A 315 35.86 -4.68 -12.37
N GLU A 316 35.49 -5.97 -12.30
CA GLU A 316 34.19 -6.45 -11.78
C GLU A 316 33.83 -5.82 -10.42
N MET A 317 34.81 -5.72 -9.51
CA MET A 317 34.65 -5.09 -8.19
C MET A 317 34.27 -3.59 -8.30
N GLY A 318 34.81 -2.89 -9.29
CA GLY A 318 34.49 -1.49 -9.56
C GLY A 318 33.12 -1.29 -10.22
N VAL A 319 32.67 -2.27 -11.01
CA VAL A 319 31.31 -2.28 -11.59
C VAL A 319 30.26 -2.51 -10.49
N MET A 320 30.49 -3.46 -9.58
CA MET A 320 29.58 -3.73 -8.47
C MET A 320 29.39 -2.49 -7.57
N HIS A 321 30.48 -1.84 -7.17
CA HIS A 321 30.43 -0.63 -6.35
C HIS A 321 29.67 0.53 -7.03
N GLU A 322 29.83 0.67 -8.36
CA GLU A 322 29.11 1.67 -9.15
C GLU A 322 27.60 1.40 -9.19
N VAL A 323 27.18 0.14 -9.39
CA VAL A 323 25.76 -0.24 -9.42
C VAL A 323 25.08 0.04 -8.07
N GLU A 324 25.75 -0.25 -6.95
CA GLU A 324 25.25 0.12 -5.61
C GLU A 324 25.14 1.65 -5.43
N LEU A 325 26.16 2.42 -5.85
CA LEU A 325 26.13 3.89 -5.82
C LEU A 325 24.96 4.47 -6.64
N ARG A 326 24.74 3.95 -7.86
CA ARG A 326 23.62 4.37 -8.73
C ARG A 326 22.27 4.03 -8.09
N PHE A 327 22.14 2.84 -7.49
CA PHE A 327 20.94 2.48 -6.73
C PHE A 327 20.68 3.46 -5.56
N PHE A 328 21.70 3.79 -4.76
CA PHE A 328 21.54 4.72 -3.65
C PHE A 328 21.19 6.14 -4.12
N HIS A 329 21.78 6.62 -5.22
CA HIS A 329 21.39 7.89 -5.83
C HIS A 329 19.91 7.88 -6.27
N SER A 330 19.42 6.78 -6.84
CA SER A 330 18.00 6.64 -7.19
C SER A 330 17.08 6.60 -5.95
N CYS A 331 17.51 6.01 -4.83
CA CYS A 331 16.81 6.13 -3.55
C CYS A 331 16.75 7.58 -3.05
N GLN A 332 17.83 8.35 -3.17
CA GLN A 332 17.84 9.78 -2.81
C GLN A 332 16.87 10.59 -3.69
N SER A 333 16.91 10.39 -5.01
CA SER A 333 16.03 11.05 -5.96
C SER A 333 14.55 10.80 -5.62
N ARG A 334 14.17 9.54 -5.36
CA ARG A 334 12.81 9.18 -4.93
C ARG A 334 12.46 9.73 -3.54
N SER A 335 13.43 9.95 -2.67
CA SER A 335 13.20 10.64 -1.39
C SER A 335 12.90 12.12 -1.58
N ALA A 336 13.58 12.80 -2.52
CA ALA A 336 13.30 14.19 -2.87
C ALA A 336 11.94 14.38 -3.57
N GLU A 337 11.55 13.43 -4.43
CA GLU A 337 10.18 13.38 -4.97
C GLU A 337 9.14 13.21 -3.85
N ALA A 338 9.39 12.32 -2.88
CA ALA A 338 8.50 12.12 -1.73
C ALA A 338 8.35 13.38 -0.86
N VAL A 339 9.42 14.14 -0.62
CA VAL A 339 9.34 15.45 0.07
C VAL A 339 8.37 16.40 -0.64
N SER A 340 8.36 16.39 -1.98
CA SER A 340 7.45 17.24 -2.77
C SER A 340 5.99 16.81 -2.62
N GLU A 341 5.71 15.49 -2.67
CA GLU A 341 4.39 14.91 -2.43
C GLU A 341 3.88 15.22 -1.00
N ILE A 342 4.75 15.09 0.01
CA ILE A 342 4.43 15.39 1.42
C ILE A 342 4.17 16.89 1.62
N THR A 343 4.91 17.75 0.93
CA THR A 343 4.71 19.21 0.99
C THR A 343 3.35 19.60 0.42
N GLU A 344 2.94 18.99 -0.69
CA GLU A 344 1.61 19.22 -1.27
C GLU A 344 0.48 18.63 -0.41
N PHE A 345 0.71 17.47 0.21
CA PHE A 345 -0.21 16.93 1.21
C PHE A 345 -0.33 17.84 2.44
N ALA A 346 0.78 18.38 2.97
CA ALA A 346 0.76 19.32 4.09
C ALA A 346 -0.05 20.58 3.79
N LYS A 347 0.12 21.17 2.61
CA LYS A 347 -0.69 22.32 2.13
C LYS A 347 -2.19 22.01 2.03
N SER A 348 -2.56 20.74 1.87
CA SER A 348 -3.97 20.32 1.84
C SER A 348 -4.61 20.24 3.24
N ILE A 349 -3.81 20.20 4.31
CA ILE A 349 -4.33 20.16 5.69
C ILE A 349 -5.00 21.51 6.00
N PRO A 350 -6.29 21.54 6.39
CA PRO A 350 -6.98 22.79 6.72
C PRO A 350 -6.22 23.60 7.78
N GLY A 351 -6.00 24.88 7.50
CA GLY A 351 -5.26 25.80 8.37
C GLY A 351 -3.73 25.79 8.22
N PHE A 352 -3.11 24.76 7.64
CA PHE A 352 -1.64 24.66 7.55
C PHE A 352 -1.01 25.85 6.79
N VAL A 353 -1.59 26.21 5.64
CA VAL A 353 -1.12 27.35 4.82
C VAL A 353 -1.35 28.72 5.47
N ASN A 354 -2.10 28.77 6.58
CA ASN A 354 -2.38 29.99 7.34
C ASN A 354 -1.41 30.19 8.53
N LEU A 355 -0.58 29.20 8.84
CA LEU A 355 0.52 29.32 9.81
C LEU A 355 1.62 30.26 9.27
N ASP A 356 2.51 30.74 10.15
CA ASP A 356 3.69 31.49 9.70
C ASP A 356 4.54 30.66 8.72
N LEU A 357 5.13 31.31 7.72
CA LEU A 357 5.88 30.61 6.67
C LEU A 357 7.12 29.90 7.23
N ASN A 358 7.78 30.46 8.24
CA ASN A 358 8.93 29.83 8.89
C ASN A 358 8.48 28.62 9.71
N ASP A 359 7.32 28.71 10.36
CA ASP A 359 6.70 27.58 11.06
C ASP A 359 6.33 26.45 10.08
N GLN A 360 5.70 26.76 8.94
CA GLN A 360 5.41 25.77 7.88
C GLN A 360 6.69 25.06 7.38
N VAL A 361 7.77 25.80 7.15
CA VAL A 361 9.08 25.24 6.75
C VAL A 361 9.67 24.37 7.85
N THR A 362 9.57 24.78 9.11
CA THR A 362 10.10 24.07 10.29
C THR A 362 9.34 22.75 10.52
N LEU A 363 8.00 22.78 10.46
CA LEU A 363 7.16 21.58 10.55
C LEU A 363 7.50 20.57 9.45
N LEU A 364 7.69 21.03 8.21
CA LEU A 364 8.14 20.15 7.12
C LEU A 364 9.55 19.62 7.36
N LYS A 365 10.51 20.47 7.75
CA LYS A 365 11.91 20.07 8.00
C LYS A 365 12.02 18.90 8.99
N TYR A 366 11.32 18.95 10.11
CA TYR A 366 11.33 17.87 11.10
C TYR A 366 10.34 16.73 10.78
N GLY A 367 9.24 16.99 10.07
CA GLY A 367 8.19 16.01 9.80
C GLY A 367 8.44 15.10 8.58
N VAL A 368 9.09 15.57 7.51
CA VAL A 368 9.13 14.82 6.23
C VAL A 368 9.82 13.46 6.34
N ILE A 369 10.90 13.31 7.10
CA ILE A 369 11.59 12.01 7.24
C ILE A 369 10.73 11.03 8.05
N GLU A 370 10.04 11.51 9.09
CA GLU A 370 9.09 10.70 9.87
C GLU A 370 7.94 10.19 8.99
N VAL A 371 7.38 11.07 8.15
CA VAL A 371 6.34 10.73 7.17
C VAL A 371 6.85 9.74 6.12
N ILE A 372 8.07 9.91 5.58
CA ILE A 372 8.68 8.97 4.63
C ILE A 372 8.83 7.57 5.26
N ILE A 373 9.26 7.47 6.52
CA ILE A 373 9.38 6.19 7.22
C ILE A 373 8.00 5.51 7.37
N ILE A 374 6.97 6.25 7.75
CA ILE A 374 5.59 5.73 7.83
C ILE A 374 5.05 5.30 6.45
N MET A 375 5.33 6.07 5.39
CA MET A 375 4.93 5.72 4.02
C MET A 375 5.67 4.50 3.47
N MET A 376 6.92 4.25 3.88
CA MET A 376 7.65 3.04 3.54
C MET A 376 7.08 1.79 4.21
N SER A 377 6.53 1.89 5.43
CA SER A 377 6.07 0.70 6.17
C SER A 377 5.04 -0.16 5.42
N PRO A 378 3.98 0.38 4.78
CA PRO A 378 3.10 -0.35 3.87
C PRO A 378 3.77 -1.16 2.74
N LEU A 379 4.97 -0.74 2.32
CA LEU A 379 5.72 -1.34 1.22
C LEU A 379 6.61 -2.50 1.69
N MET A 380 6.84 -2.60 2.99
CA MET A 380 7.73 -3.57 3.63
C MET A 380 6.96 -4.74 4.25
N ASN A 381 7.47 -5.95 4.06
CA ASN A 381 7.10 -7.13 4.83
C ASN A 381 8.35 -7.70 5.53
N LYS A 382 8.24 -8.89 6.15
CA LYS A 382 9.38 -9.53 6.83
C LYS A 382 10.53 -9.94 5.89
N ASP A 383 10.23 -10.16 4.61
CA ASP A 383 11.08 -10.78 3.60
C ASP A 383 11.69 -9.75 2.61
N GLY A 384 11.16 -8.53 2.53
CA GLY A 384 11.61 -7.49 1.60
C GLY A 384 10.70 -6.27 1.48
N THR A 385 11.01 -5.40 0.53
CA THR A 385 10.33 -4.11 0.30
C THR A 385 9.98 -3.90 -1.17
N LEU A 386 8.83 -3.28 -1.44
CA LEU A 386 8.52 -2.74 -2.76
C LEU A 386 9.32 -1.45 -3.02
N ILE A 387 9.83 -1.29 -4.24
CA ILE A 387 10.42 -0.04 -4.78
C ILE A 387 9.87 0.21 -6.20
N SER A 388 10.31 1.29 -6.86
CA SER A 388 9.85 1.68 -8.21
C SER A 388 8.32 1.64 -8.38
N TYR A 389 7.60 2.33 -7.50
CA TYR A 389 6.13 2.37 -7.49
C TYR A 389 5.44 0.99 -7.43
N GLY A 390 6.12 -0.02 -6.89
CA GLY A 390 5.60 -1.39 -6.75
C GLY A 390 5.98 -2.34 -7.88
N GLN A 391 6.79 -1.90 -8.85
CA GLN A 391 7.26 -2.73 -9.96
C GLN A 391 8.40 -3.68 -9.58
N ILE A 392 9.10 -3.41 -8.48
CA ILE A 392 10.21 -4.23 -7.98
C ILE A 392 9.94 -4.61 -6.53
N PHE A 393 10.29 -5.86 -6.16
CA PHE A 393 10.40 -6.32 -4.79
C PHE A 393 11.87 -6.64 -4.49
N MET A 394 12.50 -5.87 -3.62
CA MET A 394 13.88 -6.10 -3.20
C MET A 394 13.88 -6.87 -1.88
N THR A 395 14.60 -8.00 -1.82
CA THR A 395 14.62 -8.85 -0.61
C THR A 395 15.39 -8.18 0.52
N ARG A 396 14.93 -8.39 1.76
CA ARG A 396 15.57 -7.86 2.97
C ARG A 396 16.98 -8.43 3.14
N GLU A 397 17.18 -9.70 2.77
CA GLU A 397 18.49 -10.34 2.83
C GLU A 397 19.48 -9.69 1.86
N PHE A 398 19.04 -9.35 0.65
CA PHE A 398 19.88 -8.59 -0.27
C PHE A 398 20.19 -7.19 0.27
N VAL A 399 19.20 -6.48 0.81
CA VAL A 399 19.42 -5.16 1.45
C VAL A 399 20.43 -5.23 2.60
N LYS A 400 20.47 -6.34 3.35
CA LYS A 400 21.49 -6.61 4.37
C LYS A 400 22.89 -6.86 3.81
N SER A 401 22.98 -7.48 2.62
CA SER A 401 24.25 -7.78 1.95
C SER A 401 24.93 -6.56 1.32
N LEU A 402 24.16 -5.48 1.05
CA LEU A 402 24.69 -4.22 0.54
C LEU A 402 25.70 -3.61 1.50
N ARG A 403 26.66 -2.86 0.97
CA ARG A 403 27.73 -2.25 1.78
C ARG A 403 27.23 -1.31 2.87
N LYS A 404 28.05 -1.17 3.92
CA LYS A 404 27.84 -0.16 4.96
C LYS A 404 27.98 1.26 4.39
N PRO A 405 27.29 2.26 4.98
CA PRO A 405 26.31 2.13 6.06
C PRO A 405 24.86 1.91 5.58
N PHE A 406 24.61 1.58 4.30
CA PHE A 406 23.24 1.47 3.76
C PHE A 406 22.44 0.30 4.37
N CYS A 407 23.06 -0.88 4.51
CA CYS A 407 22.41 -2.04 5.14
C CYS A 407 21.97 -1.74 6.59
N GLU A 408 22.85 -1.09 7.36
CA GLU A 408 22.57 -0.63 8.73
C GLU A 408 21.49 0.45 8.78
N MET A 409 21.42 1.30 7.74
CA MET A 409 20.39 2.33 7.64
C MET A 409 18.99 1.74 7.45
N MET A 410 18.85 0.66 6.67
CA MET A 410 17.56 0.09 6.29
C MET A 410 16.99 -0.90 7.31
N GLU A 411 17.84 -1.68 8.01
CA GLU A 411 17.36 -2.73 8.91
C GLU A 411 16.43 -2.23 10.04
N PRO A 412 16.70 -1.10 10.74
CA PRO A 412 15.77 -0.54 11.72
C PRO A 412 14.40 -0.16 11.13
N LYS A 413 14.35 0.21 9.84
CA LYS A 413 13.07 0.51 9.16
C LYS A 413 12.30 -0.75 8.83
N PHE A 414 12.95 -1.87 8.52
CA PHE A 414 12.26 -3.17 8.41
C PHE A 414 11.67 -3.60 9.75
N GLU A 415 12.44 -3.53 10.83
CA GLU A 415 11.95 -3.90 12.17
C GLU A 415 10.77 -3.04 12.64
N PHE A 416 10.88 -1.73 12.46
CA PHE A 416 9.80 -0.80 12.73
C PHE A 416 8.57 -1.11 11.87
N SER A 417 8.75 -1.31 10.57
CA SER A 417 7.64 -1.52 9.63
C SER A 417 6.87 -2.80 9.89
N VAL A 418 7.55 -3.89 10.29
CA VAL A 418 6.88 -5.12 10.73
C VAL A 418 6.00 -4.84 11.96
N LYS A 419 6.53 -4.16 12.99
CA LYS A 419 5.78 -3.79 14.20
C LYS A 419 4.63 -2.81 13.91
N PHE A 420 4.84 -1.84 13.03
CA PHE A 420 3.85 -0.84 12.63
C PHE A 420 2.71 -1.47 11.81
N ASN A 421 3.02 -2.38 10.89
CA ASN A 421 2.01 -3.07 10.08
C ASN A 421 1.08 -3.99 10.90
N MET A 422 1.50 -4.44 12.08
CA MET A 422 0.65 -5.16 13.04
C MET A 422 -0.45 -4.29 13.69
N LEU A 423 -0.37 -2.96 13.58
CA LEU A 423 -1.48 -2.06 13.93
C LEU A 423 -2.62 -2.09 12.90
N GLU A 424 -2.41 -2.81 11.80
CA GLU A 424 -3.36 -3.12 10.72
C GLU A 424 -3.99 -1.96 9.93
N LEU A 425 -3.78 -0.71 10.36
CA LEU A 425 -4.24 0.57 9.78
C LEU A 425 -4.46 0.55 8.26
N ASP A 426 -5.50 1.22 7.78
CA ASP A 426 -5.76 1.44 6.36
C ASP A 426 -5.31 2.83 5.86
N ASP A 427 -5.54 3.13 4.58
CA ASP A 427 -5.12 4.39 3.97
C ASP A 427 -5.80 5.64 4.59
N SER A 428 -7.01 5.50 5.17
CA SER A 428 -7.73 6.60 5.84
C SER A 428 -7.16 6.90 7.22
N ASP A 429 -6.84 5.85 8.00
CA ASP A 429 -6.15 6.00 9.28
C ASP A 429 -4.75 6.63 9.09
N MET A 430 -4.04 6.18 8.04
CA MET A 430 -2.71 6.66 7.69
C MET A 430 -2.72 8.16 7.32
N ALA A 431 -3.69 8.61 6.51
CA ALA A 431 -3.81 10.01 6.12
C ALA A 431 -3.89 10.96 7.34
N LEU A 432 -4.72 10.61 8.31
CA LEU A 432 -4.85 11.36 9.57
C LEU A 432 -3.55 11.31 10.40
N PHE A 433 -2.94 10.13 10.53
CA PHE A 433 -1.70 9.99 11.30
C PHE A 433 -0.52 10.77 10.69
N LEU A 434 -0.41 10.84 9.35
CA LEU A 434 0.57 11.70 8.68
C LEU A 434 0.35 13.19 8.98
N ALA A 435 -0.89 13.65 9.01
CA ALA A 435 -1.22 15.03 9.37
C ALA A 435 -0.86 15.36 10.84
N VAL A 436 -1.09 14.43 11.78
CA VAL A 436 -0.64 14.57 13.19
C VAL A 436 0.89 14.72 13.28
N ILE A 437 1.65 13.94 12.52
CA ILE A 437 3.14 14.00 12.49
C ILE A 437 3.63 15.35 11.96
N ILE A 438 3.01 15.86 10.89
CA ILE A 438 3.36 17.15 10.29
C ILE A 438 3.07 18.30 11.28
N LEU A 439 1.91 18.28 11.94
CA LEU A 439 1.47 19.32 12.88
C LEU A 439 2.04 19.20 14.31
N SER A 440 3.24 18.65 14.51
CA SER A 440 3.76 18.52 15.88
C SER A 440 4.26 19.86 16.44
N GLY A 441 3.63 20.38 17.50
CA GLY A 441 4.01 21.65 18.14
C GLY A 441 5.35 21.63 18.89
N ASP A 442 5.99 20.47 19.02
CA ASP A 442 7.24 20.27 19.77
C ASP A 442 8.52 20.40 18.91
N ARG A 443 8.42 20.89 17.66
CA ARG A 443 9.61 21.04 16.81
C ARG A 443 10.51 22.19 17.30
N PRO A 444 11.85 22.03 17.33
CA PRO A 444 12.76 23.12 17.62
C PRO A 444 12.63 24.26 16.60
N GLY A 445 12.66 25.51 17.09
CA GLY A 445 12.66 26.71 16.24
C GLY A 445 11.29 27.27 15.86
N LEU A 446 10.18 26.65 16.29
CA LEU A 446 8.83 27.18 16.08
C LEU A 446 8.62 28.53 16.79
N LEU A 447 7.97 29.45 16.09
CA LEU A 447 7.63 30.80 16.54
C LEU A 447 6.23 30.83 17.17
N ASN A 448 5.23 30.26 16.49
CA ASN A 448 3.82 30.31 16.91
C ASN A 448 3.28 28.91 17.18
N VAL A 449 3.67 28.34 18.33
CA VAL A 449 3.32 26.95 18.70
C VAL A 449 1.80 26.76 18.85
N LYS A 450 1.07 27.70 19.47
CA LYS A 450 -0.33 27.47 19.84
C LYS A 450 -1.27 27.21 18.65
N PRO A 451 -1.25 27.98 17.54
CA PRO A 451 -2.01 27.64 16.33
C PRO A 451 -1.69 26.27 15.73
N ILE A 452 -0.46 25.78 15.88
CA ILE A 452 -0.04 24.45 15.39
C ILE A 452 -0.67 23.36 16.26
N GLU A 453 -0.61 23.53 17.59
CA GLU A 453 -1.25 22.61 18.54
C GLU A 453 -2.77 22.57 18.37
N ASP A 454 -3.43 23.71 18.13
CA ASP A 454 -4.89 23.77 17.88
C ASP A 454 -5.30 22.98 16.63
N LEU A 455 -4.50 23.05 15.57
CA LEU A 455 -4.69 22.22 14.38
C LEU A 455 -4.40 20.74 14.67
N GLN A 456 -3.33 20.45 15.43
CA GLN A 456 -2.97 19.07 15.78
C GLN A 456 -4.04 18.40 16.64
N GLU A 457 -4.59 19.10 17.63
CA GLU A 457 -5.68 18.64 18.50
C GLU A 457 -6.93 18.29 17.68
N THR A 458 -7.29 19.13 16.71
CA THR A 458 -8.41 18.87 15.80
C THR A 458 -8.19 17.59 14.96
N VAL A 459 -6.99 17.39 14.43
CA VAL A 459 -6.64 16.17 13.68
C VAL A 459 -6.55 14.95 14.60
N LEU A 460 -6.09 15.09 15.84
CA LEU A 460 -6.04 14.02 16.86
C LEU A 460 -7.43 13.53 17.24
N HIS A 461 -8.40 14.43 17.45
CA HIS A 461 -9.80 14.07 17.69
C HIS A 461 -10.41 13.33 16.48
N SER A 462 -10.09 13.76 15.26
CA SER A 462 -10.52 13.08 14.03
C SER A 462 -9.89 11.68 13.91
N LEU A 463 -8.60 11.53 14.20
CA LEU A 463 -7.89 10.25 14.25
C LEU A 463 -8.47 9.31 15.31
N GLU A 464 -8.76 9.80 16.51
CA GLU A 464 -9.34 8.96 17.56
C GLU A 464 -10.74 8.44 17.17
N LEU A 465 -11.58 9.31 16.61
CA LEU A 465 -12.91 8.93 16.09
C LEU A 465 -12.80 7.93 14.93
N GLN A 466 -11.88 8.16 13.98
CA GLN A 466 -11.63 7.26 12.86
C GLN A 466 -11.20 5.87 13.35
N LEU A 467 -10.22 5.80 14.24
CA LEU A 467 -9.72 4.52 14.76
C LEU A 467 -10.78 3.76 15.57
N LYS A 468 -11.59 4.46 16.39
CA LYS A 468 -12.74 3.86 17.09
C LYS A 468 -13.79 3.30 16.14
N THR A 469 -14.00 3.95 15.00
CA THR A 469 -15.00 3.56 13.98
C THR A 469 -14.52 2.40 13.11
N ASN A 470 -13.29 2.49 12.59
CA ASN A 470 -12.69 1.48 11.71
C ASN A 470 -12.25 0.21 12.46
N HIS A 471 -11.81 0.34 13.71
CA HIS A 471 -11.21 -0.75 14.49
C HIS A 471 -11.88 -0.93 15.87
N PRO A 472 -13.20 -1.16 15.94
CA PRO A 472 -13.96 -1.21 17.20
C PRO A 472 -13.49 -2.31 18.17
N ASP A 473 -12.84 -3.36 17.66
CA ASP A 473 -12.24 -4.43 18.45
C ASP A 473 -10.91 -4.03 19.13
N SER A 474 -10.27 -2.91 18.72
CA SER A 474 -8.91 -2.53 19.09
C SER A 474 -8.85 -1.35 20.07
N LEU A 475 -9.39 -1.54 21.28
CA LEU A 475 -9.60 -0.49 22.30
C LEU A 475 -8.42 0.45 22.59
N GLN A 476 -7.18 -0.01 22.43
CA GLN A 476 -5.95 0.75 22.73
C GLN A 476 -5.19 1.18 21.46
N LEU A 477 -5.83 1.16 20.29
CA LEU A 477 -5.17 1.44 19.00
C LEU A 477 -4.65 2.89 18.91
N PHE A 478 -5.45 3.87 19.34
CA PHE A 478 -5.04 5.28 19.33
C PHE A 478 -3.73 5.51 20.12
N ALA A 479 -3.67 5.08 21.37
CA ALA A 479 -2.45 5.15 22.18
C ALA A 479 -1.27 4.40 21.55
N LYS A 480 -1.49 3.21 20.97
CA LYS A 480 -0.45 2.44 20.26
C LYS A 480 0.06 3.13 18.99
N VAL A 481 -0.78 3.90 18.30
CA VAL A 481 -0.42 4.70 17.13
C VAL A 481 0.41 5.91 17.55
N LEU A 482 -0.03 6.67 18.56
CA LEU A 482 0.74 7.81 19.09
C LEU A 482 2.12 7.38 19.62
N GLN A 483 2.22 6.23 20.27
CA GLN A 483 3.50 5.69 20.74
C GLN A 483 4.53 5.49 19.61
N LYS A 484 4.09 5.31 18.35
CA LYS A 484 4.99 5.22 17.19
C LYS A 484 5.68 6.55 16.87
N MET A 485 5.13 7.69 17.28
CA MET A 485 5.80 8.98 17.08
C MET A 485 7.14 9.04 17.84
N THR A 486 7.21 8.48 19.05
CA THR A 486 8.47 8.37 19.80
C THR A 486 9.48 7.45 19.11
N ASP A 487 9.03 6.31 18.58
CA ASP A 487 9.88 5.39 17.81
C ASP A 487 10.48 6.09 16.56
N LEU A 488 9.68 6.92 15.87
CA LEU A 488 10.11 7.67 14.69
C LEU A 488 11.25 8.64 15.00
N ARG A 489 11.20 9.37 16.14
CA ARG A 489 12.28 10.30 16.54
C ARG A 489 13.64 9.60 16.60
N GLN A 490 13.69 8.41 17.21
CA GLN A 490 14.92 7.61 17.27
C GLN A 490 15.36 7.11 15.88
N LEU A 491 14.42 6.69 15.03
CA LEU A 491 14.74 6.24 13.66
C LEU A 491 15.28 7.35 12.77
N VAL A 492 14.80 8.59 12.94
CA VAL A 492 15.32 9.76 12.22
C VAL A 492 16.69 10.15 12.75
N ALA A 493 16.90 10.23 14.07
CA ALA A 493 18.21 10.51 14.64
C ALA A 493 19.28 9.50 14.16
N ASN A 494 18.97 8.20 14.19
CA ASN A 494 19.85 7.16 13.66
C ASN A 494 20.08 7.30 12.14
N HIS A 495 19.07 7.74 11.37
CA HIS A 495 19.20 7.96 9.93
C HIS A 495 20.12 9.14 9.60
N VAL A 496 20.01 10.25 10.33
CA VAL A 496 20.89 11.43 10.18
C VAL A 496 22.34 11.05 10.48
N GLN A 497 22.59 10.33 11.59
CA GLN A 497 23.93 9.85 11.95
C GLN A 497 24.56 9.00 10.84
N LEU A 498 23.80 8.06 10.25
CA LEU A 498 24.29 7.22 9.17
C LEU A 498 24.49 7.98 7.85
N ILE A 499 23.69 9.01 7.57
CA ILE A 499 23.92 9.92 6.42
C ILE A 499 25.17 10.78 6.64
N GLN A 500 25.45 11.22 7.87
CA GLN A 500 26.69 11.92 8.16
C GLN A 500 27.90 10.99 7.98
N LEU A 501 27.82 9.75 8.50
CA LEU A 501 28.84 8.73 8.26
C LEU A 501 29.08 8.48 6.76
N MET A 502 28.03 8.42 5.92
CA MET A 502 28.21 8.31 4.45
C MET A 502 29.05 9.46 3.89
N LYS A 503 28.76 10.72 4.25
CA LYS A 503 29.53 11.87 3.78
C LYS A 503 31.00 11.82 4.20
N ASP A 504 31.28 11.24 5.36
CA ASP A 504 32.63 11.17 5.91
C ASP A 504 33.43 9.97 5.34
N THR A 505 32.77 8.89 4.92
CA THR A 505 33.43 7.67 4.38
C THR A 505 33.46 7.57 2.85
N GLU A 506 32.56 8.24 2.14
CA GLU A 506 32.35 8.04 0.70
C GLU A 506 32.75 9.27 -0.11
N VAL A 507 33.88 9.19 -0.83
CA VAL A 507 34.49 10.33 -1.55
C VAL A 507 33.56 10.93 -2.61
N ASP A 508 32.78 10.09 -3.31
CA ASP A 508 31.86 10.50 -4.38
C ASP A 508 30.40 10.71 -3.90
N TRP A 509 30.13 10.71 -2.58
CA TRP A 509 28.78 10.83 -2.05
C TRP A 509 28.28 12.28 -2.02
N CYS A 510 27.49 12.63 -3.03
CA CYS A 510 26.67 13.84 -3.01
C CYS A 510 25.25 13.53 -2.49
N LEU A 511 24.80 14.29 -1.49
CA LEU A 511 23.42 14.25 -1.02
C LEU A 511 22.56 15.22 -1.84
N HIS A 512 21.39 14.79 -2.31
CA HIS A 512 20.48 15.63 -3.10
C HIS A 512 20.19 16.97 -2.38
N PRO A 513 20.30 18.14 -3.03
CA PRO A 513 20.28 19.44 -2.35
C PRO A 513 19.09 19.69 -1.42
N LEU A 514 17.89 19.25 -1.81
CA LEU A 514 16.69 19.34 -0.96
C LEU A 514 16.80 18.51 0.32
N LEU A 515 17.40 17.32 0.25
CA LEU A 515 17.62 16.46 1.42
C LEU A 515 18.75 17.03 2.30
N GLN A 516 19.75 17.67 1.70
CA GLN A 516 20.78 18.39 2.43
C GLN A 516 20.19 19.56 3.24
N GLU A 517 19.25 20.32 2.68
CA GLU A 517 18.55 21.40 3.39
C GLU A 517 17.73 20.89 4.59
N ILE A 518 17.02 19.77 4.40
CA ILE A 518 16.23 19.12 5.45
C ILE A 518 17.11 18.60 6.59
N ILE A 519 18.22 17.94 6.26
CA ILE A 519 19.09 17.23 7.22
C ILE A 519 20.10 18.18 7.89
N ARG A 520 20.41 19.34 7.29
CA ARG A 520 21.31 20.33 7.91
C ARG A 520 20.67 20.83 9.21
N ASP A 521 21.43 20.79 10.31
CA ASP A 521 20.97 21.21 11.65
C ASP A 521 19.76 20.40 12.18
N LEU A 522 19.60 19.15 11.72
CA LEU A 522 18.52 18.24 12.13
C LEU A 522 19.00 17.24 13.19
N TYR A 523 18.64 17.51 14.46
CA TYR A 523 19.06 16.83 15.70
C TYR A 523 20.49 17.13 16.16
#